data_AF-A0A6V7R9H7-F1
#
_entry.id   AF-A0A6V7R9H7-F1
#
_cell.length_a   1.000
_cell.length_b   1.000
_cell.length_c   1.000
_cell.angle_alpha   90.00
_cell.angle_beta   90.00
_cell.angle_gamma   90.00
#
_symmetry.space_group_name_H-M   'P 1'
#
loop_
_entity.id
_entity.type
_entity.pdbx_description
1 polymer ?
#
loop_
_entity_poly.entity_id
_entity_poly.type
_entity_poly.pdbx_seq_one_letter_code
_entity_poly.pdbx_strand_id
1 'polypeptide(L)'
;MRVFITGYRHYELGIFKDTQPEVKVLRDFLRQRIISLAEEGAEWFIIQGYTGIEMYAANEIIGLKEEYDIKLGVLKPFHKFDDRYNDSDKINLNNILEHADFHQFIFDREYADPGMFKAINQFITSNTDYGLIVYDSETETNLKYIYSLMLELNEKSHYNIERIQFDDINDFINDRYDS
;
A
#
# COMPACT_ATOMS: atom_id res chain seq x y z
N MET A 1 11.67 -3.33 11.41
CA MET A 1 10.46 -2.45 11.44
C MET A 1 9.37 -2.99 10.50
N ARG A 2 8.08 -2.84 10.83
CA ARG A 2 6.93 -3.23 9.98
C ARG A 2 6.25 -1.99 9.37
N VAL A 3 6.29 -1.89 8.05
CA VAL A 3 5.76 -0.77 7.26
C VAL A 3 4.42 -1.16 6.66
N PHE A 4 3.35 -0.45 6.98
CA PHE A 4 2.09 -0.53 6.25
C PHE A 4 2.13 0.42 5.05
N ILE A 5 1.95 -0.12 3.85
CA ILE A 5 1.84 0.68 2.62
C ILE A 5 0.36 0.72 2.20
N THR A 6 -0.16 1.92 1.94
CA THR A 6 -1.50 2.08 1.37
C THR A 6 -1.56 3.34 0.50
N GLY A 7 -2.69 3.54 -0.18
CA GLY A 7 -2.90 4.69 -1.03
C GLY A 7 -4.02 4.46 -2.03
N TYR A 8 -4.07 5.34 -3.03
CA TYR A 8 -5.12 5.35 -4.03
C TYR A 8 -5.26 4.03 -4.79
N ARG A 9 -6.51 3.69 -5.10
CA ARG A 9 -6.87 2.68 -6.11
C ARG A 9 -6.54 3.23 -7.50
N HIS A 10 -6.26 2.35 -8.46
CA HIS A 10 -5.92 2.78 -9.83
C HIS A 10 -7.01 3.70 -10.42
N TYR A 11 -8.30 3.45 -10.15
CA TYR A 11 -9.39 4.28 -10.67
C TYR A 11 -9.45 5.67 -10.01
N GLU A 12 -8.98 5.83 -8.77
CA GLU A 12 -8.86 7.13 -8.10
C GLU A 12 -7.72 7.96 -8.71
N LEU A 13 -6.72 7.29 -9.29
CA LEU A 13 -5.61 7.89 -10.03
C LEU A 13 -5.92 8.10 -11.52
N GLY A 14 -7.10 7.73 -12.01
CA GLY A 14 -7.40 7.74 -13.45
C GLY A 14 -6.56 6.74 -14.28
N ILE A 15 -6.02 5.71 -13.62
CA ILE A 15 -5.25 4.64 -14.23
C ILE A 15 -6.17 3.44 -14.49
N PHE A 16 -6.23 3.01 -15.73
CA PHE A 16 -7.09 1.92 -16.22
C PHE A 16 -6.32 0.85 -16.98
N LYS A 17 -5.04 1.08 -17.28
CA LYS A 17 -4.17 0.11 -17.97
C LYS A 17 -2.77 0.14 -17.36
N ASP A 18 -2.19 -1.03 -17.14
CA ASP A 18 -0.82 -1.14 -16.62
C ASP A 18 0.25 -0.60 -17.60
N THR A 19 -0.10 -0.39 -18.86
CA THR A 19 0.79 0.20 -19.88
C THR A 19 0.86 1.72 -19.82
N GLN A 20 0.07 2.37 -18.96
CA GLN A 20 0.10 3.82 -18.79
C GLN A 20 1.47 4.25 -18.21
N PRO A 21 2.15 5.26 -18.78
CA PRO A 21 3.44 5.75 -18.27
C PRO A 21 3.44 6.08 -16.77
N GLU A 22 2.33 6.58 -16.26
CA GLU A 22 2.11 6.93 -14.85
C GLU A 22 2.34 5.72 -13.92
N VAL A 23 1.97 4.52 -14.37
CA VAL A 23 2.21 3.27 -13.60
C VAL A 23 3.69 3.02 -13.42
N LYS A 24 4.49 3.23 -14.47
CA LYS A 24 5.94 3.07 -14.39
C LYS A 24 6.55 4.06 -13.41
N VAL A 25 6.14 5.33 -13.48
CA VAL A 25 6.64 6.37 -12.57
C VAL A 25 6.29 6.04 -11.11
N LEU A 26 5.03 5.67 -10.83
CA LEU A 26 4.60 5.28 -9.49
C LEU A 26 5.38 4.08 -8.96
N ARG A 27 5.63 3.07 -9.80
CA ARG A 27 6.43 1.90 -9.42
C ARG A 27 7.88 2.27 -9.14
N ASP A 28 8.51 3.07 -10.00
CA ASP A 28 9.89 3.51 -9.82
C ASP A 28 10.04 4.35 -8.53
N PHE A 29 9.06 5.22 -8.23
CA PHE A 29 8.99 5.99 -6.98
C PHE A 29 8.85 5.07 -5.75
N LEU A 30 7.85 4.18 -5.77
CA LEU A 30 7.59 3.25 -4.68
C LEU A 30 8.81 2.35 -4.44
N ARG A 31 9.44 1.85 -5.50
CA ARG A 31 10.67 1.04 -5.42
C ARG A 31 11.77 1.78 -4.67
N GLN A 32 12.01 3.06 -5.00
CA GLN A 32 13.02 3.86 -4.31
C GLN A 32 12.69 4.03 -2.83
N ARG A 33 11.43 4.34 -2.48
CA ARG A 33 11.02 4.48 -1.07
C ARG A 33 11.13 3.17 -0.29
N ILE A 34 10.73 2.05 -0.91
CA ILE A 34 10.87 0.71 -0.31
C ILE A 34 12.34 0.40 -0.04
N ILE A 35 13.26 0.71 -0.98
CA ILE A 35 14.70 0.55 -0.79
C ILE A 35 15.19 1.38 0.40
N SER A 36 14.87 2.69 0.44
CA SER A 36 15.27 3.55 1.57
C SER A 36 14.79 3.00 2.91
N LEU A 37 13.52 2.58 2.98
CA LEU A 37 12.97 2.01 4.20
C LEU A 37 13.65 0.68 4.57
N ALA A 38 14.00 -0.16 3.60
CA ALA A 38 14.74 -1.40 3.85
C ALA A 38 16.15 -1.10 4.41
N GLU A 39 16.86 -0.13 3.85
CA GLU A 39 18.17 0.34 4.35
C GLU A 39 18.07 0.96 5.75
N GLU A 40 16.93 1.57 6.09
CA GLU A 40 16.60 2.08 7.42
C GLU A 40 16.14 0.98 8.41
N GLY A 41 16.10 -0.29 7.99
CA GLY A 41 15.78 -1.44 8.84
C GLY A 41 14.32 -1.90 8.81
N ALA A 42 13.57 -1.56 7.76
CA ALA A 42 12.30 -2.21 7.46
C ALA A 42 12.54 -3.68 7.09
N GLU A 43 11.83 -4.59 7.75
CA GLU A 43 11.92 -6.03 7.53
C GLU A 43 10.63 -6.59 6.91
N TRP A 44 9.50 -5.94 7.18
CA TRP A 44 8.19 -6.35 6.71
C TRP A 44 7.47 -5.18 6.08
N PHE A 45 6.99 -5.38 4.86
CA PHE A 45 6.08 -4.50 4.17
C PHE A 45 4.71 -5.17 4.11
N ILE A 46 3.69 -4.44 4.57
CA ILE A 46 2.34 -4.96 4.78
C ILE A 46 1.38 -4.19 3.89
N ILE A 47 0.52 -4.91 3.18
CA ILE A 47 -0.59 -4.35 2.39
C ILE A 47 -1.89 -5.12 2.68
N GLN A 48 -3.01 -4.66 2.14
CA GLN A 48 -4.29 -5.36 2.24
C GLN A 48 -4.71 -6.08 0.95
N GLY A 49 -3.92 -5.92 -0.13
CA GLY A 49 -4.18 -6.57 -1.41
C GLY A 49 -5.10 -5.78 -2.32
N TYR A 50 -5.23 -4.47 -2.08
CA TYR A 50 -6.07 -3.64 -2.91
C TYR A 50 -5.36 -3.13 -4.18
N THR A 51 -6.15 -2.88 -5.22
CA THR A 51 -5.60 -2.42 -6.51
C THR A 51 -4.97 -1.02 -6.41
N GLY A 52 -4.13 -0.65 -7.38
CA GLY A 52 -3.38 0.61 -7.38
C GLY A 52 -2.11 0.53 -6.53
N ILE A 53 -1.89 1.53 -5.67
CA ILE A 53 -0.63 1.75 -4.92
C ILE A 53 -0.16 0.50 -4.17
N GLU A 54 -1.06 -0.21 -3.49
CA GLU A 54 -0.71 -1.40 -2.71
C GLU A 54 -0.18 -2.53 -3.59
N MET A 55 -0.86 -2.86 -4.70
CA MET A 55 -0.38 -3.88 -5.64
C MET A 55 0.89 -3.45 -6.38
N TYR A 56 1.04 -2.17 -6.70
CA TYR A 56 2.29 -1.66 -7.31
C TYR A 56 3.46 -1.83 -6.35
N ALA A 57 3.29 -1.44 -5.08
CA ALA A 57 4.30 -1.63 -4.05
C ALA A 57 4.62 -3.12 -3.83
N ALA A 58 3.62 -4.00 -3.75
CA ALA A 58 3.84 -5.43 -3.58
C ALA A 58 4.68 -6.05 -4.69
N ASN A 59 4.41 -5.68 -5.95
CA ASN A 59 5.19 -6.16 -7.09
C ASN A 59 6.66 -5.68 -7.02
N GLU A 60 6.91 -4.44 -6.59
CA GLU A 60 8.28 -3.97 -6.35
C GLU A 60 8.96 -4.69 -5.19
N ILE A 61 8.26 -4.91 -4.08
CA ILE A 61 8.76 -5.67 -2.92
C ILE A 61 9.17 -7.08 -3.35
N ILE A 62 8.34 -7.78 -4.12
CA ILE A 62 8.64 -9.13 -4.62
C ILE A 62 9.95 -9.14 -5.39
N GLY A 63 10.16 -8.19 -6.31
CA GLY A 63 11.41 -8.09 -7.06
C GLY A 63 12.62 -7.70 -6.21
N LEU A 64 12.41 -6.91 -5.15
CA LEU A 64 13.49 -6.47 -4.25
C LEU A 64 13.95 -7.54 -3.26
N LYS A 65 13.16 -8.60 -3.02
CA LYS A 65 13.56 -9.71 -2.15
C LYS A 65 14.83 -10.44 -2.58
N GLU A 66 15.21 -10.35 -3.86
CA GLU A 66 16.46 -10.92 -4.35
C GLU A 66 17.70 -10.15 -3.85
N GLU A 67 17.52 -8.87 -3.54
CA GLU A 67 18.60 -7.93 -3.18
C GLU A 67 18.57 -7.55 -1.69
N TYR A 68 17.40 -7.58 -1.05
CA TYR A 68 17.17 -7.16 0.33
C TYR A 68 16.45 -8.26 1.14
N ASP A 69 16.85 -8.47 2.41
CA ASP A 69 16.16 -9.38 3.34
C ASP A 69 14.89 -8.72 3.91
N ILE A 70 13.91 -8.58 3.04
CA ILE A 70 12.60 -7.99 3.33
C ILE A 70 11.49 -8.99 3.06
N LYS A 71 10.36 -8.80 3.73
CA LYS A 71 9.21 -9.71 3.67
C LYS A 71 7.95 -8.95 3.29
N LEU A 72 7.06 -9.63 2.58
CA LEU A 72 5.75 -9.15 2.15
C LEU A 72 4.65 -9.86 2.95
N GLY A 73 3.87 -9.07 3.68
CA GLY A 73 2.64 -9.50 4.35
C GLY A 73 1.40 -8.97 3.64
N VAL A 74 0.41 -9.81 3.41
CA VAL A 74 -0.88 -9.42 2.82
C VAL A 74 -2.03 -9.72 3.79
N LEU A 75 -2.54 -8.67 4.45
CA LEU A 75 -3.64 -8.73 5.39
C LEU A 75 -4.97 -8.37 4.70
N LYS A 76 -5.57 -9.38 4.06
CA LYS A 76 -6.84 -9.24 3.34
C LYS A 76 -7.93 -8.80 4.31
N PRO A 77 -8.76 -7.80 3.98
CA PRO A 77 -9.70 -7.21 4.94
C PRO A 77 -10.79 -8.20 5.39
N PHE A 78 -11.37 -8.96 4.47
CA PHE A 78 -12.45 -9.93 4.70
C PHE A 78 -12.62 -10.83 3.46
N HIS A 79 -13.40 -11.92 3.54
CA HIS A 79 -13.67 -12.80 2.40
C HIS A 79 -14.39 -12.06 1.27
N LYS A 80 -14.05 -12.36 0.01
CA LYS A 80 -14.66 -11.77 -1.20
C LYS A 80 -14.47 -10.26 -1.35
N PHE A 81 -13.48 -9.67 -0.70
CA PHE A 81 -13.16 -8.23 -0.85
C PHE A 81 -12.73 -7.84 -2.27
N ASP A 82 -12.26 -8.81 -3.04
CA ASP A 82 -11.75 -8.72 -4.41
C ASP A 82 -12.75 -9.20 -5.47
N ASP A 83 -14.00 -9.53 -5.10
CA ASP A 83 -15.02 -10.05 -6.04
C ASP A 83 -15.23 -9.11 -7.25
N ARG A 84 -15.12 -7.80 -7.02
CA ARG A 84 -15.30 -6.74 -8.02
C ARG A 84 -14.08 -6.52 -8.92
N TYR A 85 -12.97 -7.20 -8.67
CA TYR A 85 -11.78 -7.07 -9.49
C TYR A 85 -12.02 -7.68 -10.86
N ASN A 86 -11.46 -7.04 -11.89
CA ASN A 86 -11.43 -7.63 -13.22
C ASN A 86 -10.43 -8.81 -13.23
N ASP A 87 -10.42 -9.57 -14.33
CA ASP A 87 -9.57 -10.77 -14.43
C ASP A 87 -8.08 -10.43 -14.30
N SER A 88 -7.63 -9.29 -14.83
CA SER A 88 -6.23 -8.86 -14.74
C SER A 88 -5.82 -8.58 -13.29
N ASP A 89 -6.67 -7.85 -12.55
CA ASP A 89 -6.44 -7.52 -11.14
C ASP A 89 -6.46 -8.79 -10.26
N LYS A 90 -7.34 -9.76 -10.57
CA LYS A 90 -7.38 -11.06 -9.87
C LYS A 90 -6.12 -11.87 -10.13
N ILE A 91 -5.64 -11.92 -11.37
CA ILE A 91 -4.38 -12.58 -11.72
C ILE A 91 -3.21 -11.93 -10.97
N ASN A 92 -3.15 -10.60 -10.95
CA ASN A 92 -2.10 -9.86 -10.24
C ASN A 92 -2.15 -10.13 -8.73
N LEU A 93 -3.32 -10.03 -8.09
CA LEU A 93 -3.47 -10.33 -6.67
C LEU A 93 -3.06 -11.76 -6.34
N ASN A 94 -3.46 -12.75 -7.15
CA ASN A 94 -3.08 -14.14 -6.92
C ASN A 94 -1.56 -14.33 -7.02
N ASN A 95 -0.92 -13.73 -8.02
CA ASN A 95 0.54 -13.73 -8.14
C ASN A 95 1.21 -13.10 -6.90
N ILE A 96 0.68 -11.97 -6.41
CA ILE A 96 1.17 -11.33 -5.18
C ILE A 96 1.04 -12.27 -3.98
N LEU A 97 -0.11 -12.94 -3.83
CA LEU A 97 -0.35 -13.86 -2.72
C LEU A 97 0.57 -15.09 -2.77
N GLU A 98 0.85 -15.62 -3.96
CA GLU A 98 1.78 -16.75 -4.16
C GLU A 98 3.22 -16.40 -3.73
N HIS A 99 3.62 -15.14 -3.84
CA HIS A 99 4.96 -14.65 -3.50
C HIS A 99 5.01 -13.93 -2.14
N ALA A 100 3.89 -13.81 -1.43
CA ALA A 100 3.84 -13.24 -0.09
C ALA A 100 4.40 -14.23 0.94
N ASP A 101 5.20 -13.75 1.90
CA ASP A 101 5.71 -14.60 2.99
C ASP A 101 4.61 -14.91 4.01
N PHE A 102 3.59 -14.06 4.06
CA PHE A 102 2.43 -14.24 4.91
C PHE A 102 1.21 -13.62 4.25
N HIS A 103 0.09 -14.36 4.22
CA HIS A 103 -1.20 -13.75 3.93
C HIS A 103 -2.33 -14.37 4.75
N GLN A 104 -3.20 -13.54 5.31
CA GLN A 104 -4.39 -13.98 6.04
C GLN A 104 -5.53 -12.98 5.88
N PHE A 105 -6.74 -13.40 6.24
CA PHE A 105 -7.87 -12.48 6.39
C PHE A 105 -7.87 -11.89 7.79
N ILE A 106 -8.07 -10.57 7.91
CA ILE A 106 -8.29 -9.89 9.19
C ILE A 106 -9.62 -10.35 9.79
N PHE A 107 -10.67 -10.40 8.96
CA PHE A 107 -11.94 -11.01 9.30
C PHE A 107 -12.14 -12.30 8.52
N ASP A 108 -12.25 -13.43 9.22
CA ASP A 108 -12.59 -14.74 8.63
C ASP A 108 -14.10 -14.86 8.34
N ARG A 109 -14.65 -13.88 7.62
CA ARG A 109 -16.04 -13.78 7.18
C ARG A 109 -16.17 -12.76 6.06
N GLU A 110 -17.30 -12.77 5.35
CA GLU A 110 -17.63 -11.73 4.37
C GLU A 110 -17.96 -10.39 5.05
N TYR A 111 -18.03 -9.32 4.25
CA TYR A 111 -18.45 -8.00 4.73
C TYR A 111 -19.87 -8.04 5.32
N ALA A 112 -20.01 -7.55 6.55
CA ALA A 112 -21.28 -7.51 7.28
C ALA A 112 -21.77 -6.08 7.54
N ASP A 113 -20.87 -5.18 7.95
CA ASP A 113 -21.23 -3.83 8.35
C ASP A 113 -20.06 -2.82 8.22
N PRO A 114 -20.34 -1.51 8.13
CA PRO A 114 -19.31 -0.48 7.98
C PRO A 114 -18.30 -0.42 9.13
N GLY A 115 -18.66 -0.88 10.33
CA GLY A 115 -17.79 -0.92 11.50
C GLY A 115 -16.57 -1.83 11.28
N MET A 116 -16.66 -2.80 10.37
CA MET A 116 -15.54 -3.65 9.98
C MET A 116 -14.35 -2.84 9.45
N PHE A 117 -14.58 -1.79 8.66
CA PHE A 117 -13.48 -0.97 8.12
C PHE A 117 -12.74 -0.22 9.23
N LYS A 118 -13.45 0.28 10.25
CA LYS A 118 -12.81 0.90 11.42
C LYS A 118 -11.96 -0.12 12.18
N ALA A 119 -12.48 -1.32 12.39
CA ALA A 119 -11.75 -2.40 13.07
C ALA A 119 -10.53 -2.88 12.26
N ILE A 120 -10.64 -2.96 10.93
CA ILE A 120 -9.53 -3.26 10.02
C ILE A 120 -8.42 -2.21 10.16
N ASN A 121 -8.77 -0.93 10.07
CA ASN A 121 -7.80 0.15 10.20
C ASN A 121 -7.07 0.08 11.55
N GLN A 122 -7.81 -0.13 12.64
CA GLN A 122 -7.24 -0.29 13.98
C GLN A 122 -6.35 -1.53 14.11
N PHE A 123 -6.76 -2.66 13.52
CA PHE A 123 -5.97 -3.89 13.54
C PHE A 123 -4.64 -3.68 12.84
N ILE A 124 -4.64 -3.08 11.65
CA ILE A 124 -3.41 -2.85 10.88
C ILE A 124 -2.48 -1.92 11.62
N THR A 125 -2.96 -0.74 12.05
CA THR A 125 -2.10 0.24 12.72
C THR A 125 -1.60 -0.22 14.09
N SER A 126 -2.29 -1.16 14.75
CA SER A 126 -1.79 -1.80 15.97
C SER A 126 -0.73 -2.88 15.72
N ASN A 127 -0.60 -3.34 14.47
CA ASN A 127 0.32 -4.40 14.06
C ASN A 127 1.43 -3.92 13.11
N THR A 128 1.52 -2.62 12.89
CA THR A 128 2.58 -1.96 12.13
C THR A 128 3.22 -0.86 12.96
N ASP A 129 4.43 -0.45 12.57
CA ASP A 129 5.21 0.56 13.30
C ASP A 129 5.31 1.88 12.49
N TYR A 130 5.07 1.79 11.18
CA TYR A 130 5.24 2.87 10.22
C TYR A 130 4.14 2.81 9.15
N GLY A 131 3.60 3.97 8.76
CA GLY A 131 2.64 4.10 7.64
C GLY A 131 3.24 4.87 6.48
N LEU A 132 3.36 4.24 5.32
CA LEU A 132 3.65 4.89 4.05
C LEU A 132 2.33 5.02 3.28
N ILE A 133 1.88 6.26 3.04
CA ILE A 133 0.59 6.50 2.41
C ILE A 133 0.69 7.46 1.23
N VAL A 134 0.32 7.00 0.03
CA VAL A 134 0.15 7.87 -1.14
C VAL A 134 -1.26 8.44 -1.11
N TYR A 135 -1.37 9.69 -0.68
CA TYR A 135 -2.66 10.34 -0.48
C TYR A 135 -2.56 11.86 -0.54
N ASP A 136 -3.45 12.45 -1.32
CA ASP A 136 -3.70 13.88 -1.40
C ASP A 136 -5.07 14.25 -0.77
N SER A 137 -5.05 15.15 0.21
CA SER A 137 -6.25 15.59 0.94
C SER A 137 -7.17 16.47 0.10
N GLU A 138 -6.77 16.90 -1.08
CA GLU A 138 -7.61 17.71 -1.97
C GLU A 138 -8.84 16.95 -2.49
N THR A 139 -8.74 15.64 -2.65
CA THR A 139 -9.88 14.78 -3.05
C THR A 139 -10.27 13.85 -1.91
N GLU A 140 -11.51 13.98 -1.44
CA GLU A 140 -12.00 13.20 -0.30
C GLU A 140 -12.27 11.74 -0.71
N THR A 141 -11.36 10.84 -0.34
CA THR A 141 -11.50 9.39 -0.51
C THR A 141 -11.64 8.69 0.84
N ASN A 142 -11.90 7.37 0.81
CA ASN A 142 -11.94 6.57 2.04
C ASN A 142 -10.58 6.47 2.74
N LEU A 143 -9.47 6.84 2.07
CA LEU A 143 -8.15 6.91 2.68
C LEU A 143 -8.09 7.92 3.84
N LYS A 144 -8.97 8.93 3.84
CA LYS A 144 -9.07 9.90 4.94
C LYS A 144 -9.24 9.23 6.31
N TYR A 145 -9.93 8.09 6.37
CA TYR A 145 -10.20 7.41 7.63
C TYR A 145 -8.96 6.73 8.21
N ILE A 146 -8.18 6.04 7.38
CA ILE A 146 -6.93 5.41 7.83
C ILE A 146 -5.86 6.49 8.10
N TYR A 147 -5.78 7.51 7.26
CA TYR A 147 -4.84 8.62 7.45
C TYR A 147 -5.11 9.39 8.75
N SER A 148 -6.37 9.71 9.04
CA SER A 148 -6.74 10.38 10.30
C SER A 148 -6.39 9.52 11.53
N LEU A 149 -6.60 8.20 11.44
CA LEU A 149 -6.21 7.28 12.51
C LEU A 149 -4.69 7.24 12.70
N MET A 150 -3.92 7.20 11.61
CA MET A 150 -2.46 7.27 11.69
C MET A 150 -2.01 8.56 12.38
N LEU A 151 -2.56 9.73 11.99
CA LEU A 151 -2.23 11.02 12.60
C LEU A 151 -2.49 11.02 14.11
N GLU A 152 -3.65 10.49 14.55
CA GLU A 152 -3.97 10.35 15.97
C GLU A 152 -2.94 9.48 16.72
N LEU A 153 -2.44 8.41 16.08
CA LEU A 153 -1.42 7.52 16.65
C LEU A 153 -0.02 8.13 16.62
N ASN A 154 0.29 8.98 15.64
CA ASN A 154 1.56 9.70 15.60
C ASN A 154 1.68 10.64 16.81
N GLU A 155 0.60 11.36 17.14
CA GLU A 155 0.54 12.24 18.32
C GLU A 155 0.65 11.47 19.65
N LYS A 156 0.12 10.24 19.73
CA LYS A 156 -0.06 9.51 20.99
C LYS A 156 0.96 8.40 21.26
N SER A 157 1.42 7.70 20.23
CA SER A 157 2.13 6.42 20.36
C SER A 157 3.37 6.27 19.46
N HIS A 158 3.91 7.38 18.94
CA HIS A 158 5.12 7.41 18.10
C HIS A 158 5.00 6.55 16.81
N TYR A 159 3.77 6.40 16.28
CA TYR A 159 3.57 5.76 14.98
C TYR A 159 4.09 6.69 13.87
N ASN A 160 5.15 6.32 13.18
CA ASN A 160 5.74 7.17 12.14
C ASN A 160 4.89 7.13 10.87
N ILE A 161 4.72 8.28 10.23
CA ILE A 161 3.93 8.40 9.00
C ILE A 161 4.75 9.15 7.98
N GLU A 162 4.83 8.59 6.78
CA GLU A 162 5.25 9.28 5.58
C GLU A 162 4.06 9.35 4.64
N ARG A 163 3.60 10.58 4.41
CA ARG A 163 2.58 10.87 3.41
C ARG A 163 3.28 11.33 2.14
N ILE A 164 3.01 10.62 1.05
CA ILE A 164 3.43 10.97 -0.31
C ILE A 164 2.26 11.66 -1.00
N GLN A 165 2.51 12.86 -1.51
CA GLN A 165 1.58 13.68 -2.28
C GLN A 165 1.99 13.71 -3.76
N PHE A 166 1.15 14.29 -4.62
CA PHE A 166 1.47 14.35 -6.05
C PHE A 166 2.68 15.23 -6.35
N ASP A 167 2.92 16.28 -5.56
CA ASP A 167 4.11 17.12 -5.70
C ASP A 167 5.40 16.33 -5.46
N ASP A 168 5.43 15.42 -4.47
CA ASP A 168 6.59 14.56 -4.21
C ASP A 168 6.89 13.64 -5.42
N ILE A 169 5.84 13.19 -6.11
CA ILE A 169 5.98 12.37 -7.32
C ILE A 169 6.45 13.23 -8.50
N ASN A 170 5.96 14.46 -8.63
CA ASN A 170 6.40 15.39 -9.66
C ASN A 170 7.88 15.76 -9.51
N ASP A 171 8.34 16.01 -8.29
CA ASP A 171 9.74 16.28 -8.00
C ASP A 171 10.63 15.08 -8.40
N PHE A 172 10.19 13.86 -8.09
CA PHE A 172 10.86 12.64 -8.55
C PHE A 172 10.93 12.51 -10.07
N ILE A 173 9.88 12.92 -10.80
CA ILE A 173 9.87 12.90 -12.27
C ILE A 173 10.96 13.84 -12.81
N ASN A 174 11.00 15.07 -12.30
CA ASN A 174 11.95 16.09 -12.73
C ASN A 174 13.41 15.63 -12.50
N ASP A 175 13.68 15.04 -11.35
CA ASP A 175 15.02 14.57 -10.99
C ASP A 175 15.49 13.36 -11.80
N ARG A 176 14.58 12.47 -12.22
CA ARG A 176 14.94 11.16 -12.78
C ARG A 176 14.73 11.01 -14.28
N TYR A 177 13.78 11.73 -14.87
CA TYR A 177 13.43 11.59 -16.29
C TYR A 177 13.70 12.84 -17.12
N ASP A 178 13.77 14.01 -16.48
CA ASP A 178 14.02 15.29 -17.15
C ASP A 178 15.45 15.83 -16.97
N SER A 179 16.35 15.01 -16.39
CA SER A 179 17.79 15.30 -16.22
C SER A 179 18.69 14.70 -17.31
#